data_AF-A0A0D1IZU3-F1
#
_entry.id   AF-A0A0D1IZU3-F1
#
_cell.length_a   1.000
_cell.length_b   1.000
_cell.length_c   1.000
_cell.angle_alpha   90.00
_cell.angle_beta   90.00
_cell.angle_gamma   90.00
#
_symmetry.space_group_name_H-M   'P 1'
#
loop_
_entity.id
_entity.type
_entity.pdbx_description
1 polymer ?
#
loop_
_entity_poly.entity_id
_entity_poly.type
_entity_poly.pdbx_seq_one_letter_code
_entity_poly.pdbx_strand_id
1 'polypeptide(L)' 'MGRKFNEFTEQCFAGNSLTEREKQLIALGIAINAQDEYCMIYHTKGCLDQGATEENILEAVSVAAAF' A
#
# COMPACT_ATOMS: atom_id res chain seq x y z
N MET A 1 3.14 -10.35 -21.73
CA MET A 1 1.90 -9.62 -21.41
C MET A 1 2.02 -9.01 -20.01
N GLY A 2 2.86 -7.99 -19.84
CA GLY A 2 3.20 -7.47 -18.50
C GLY A 2 3.65 -6.02 -18.50
N ARG A 3 4.37 -5.57 -19.54
CA ARG A 3 4.88 -4.19 -19.60
C ARG A 3 3.80 -3.11 -19.41
N LYS A 4 2.70 -3.17 -20.18
CA LYS A 4 1.60 -2.20 -20.05
C LYS A 4 0.90 -2.26 -18.71
N PHE A 5 0.82 -3.45 -18.10
CA PHE A 5 0.23 -3.61 -16.77
C PHE A 5 1.14 -3.01 -15.70
N ASN A 6 2.45 -3.25 -15.78
CA ASN A 6 3.43 -2.64 -14.88
C ASN A 6 3.43 -1.11 -15.00
N GLU A 7 3.42 -0.57 -16.23
CA GLU A 7 3.32 0.88 -16.48
C GLU A 7 2.04 1.45 -15.86
N PHE A 8 0.90 0.75 -16.01
CA PHE A 8 -0.35 1.15 -15.36
C PHE A 8 -0.24 1.12 -13.82
N THR A 9 0.33 0.07 -13.25
CA THR A 9 0.53 -0.06 -11.80
C THR A 9 1.44 1.05 -11.26
N GLU A 10 2.55 1.34 -11.94
CA GLU A 10 3.44 2.46 -11.58
C GLU A 10 2.69 3.80 -11.55
N GLN A 11 1.87 4.07 -12.57
CA GLN A 11 1.06 5.30 -12.61
C GLN A 11 0.01 5.35 -11.50
N CYS A 12 -0.59 4.22 -11.11
CA CYS A 12 -1.53 4.16 -10.00
C CYS A 12 -0.88 4.57 -8.68
N PHE A 13 0.38 4.20 -8.45
CA PHE A 13 1.12 4.51 -7.22
C PHE A 13 1.85 5.85 -7.23
N ALA A 14 2.05 6.49 -8.38
CA ALA A 14 2.66 7.81 -8.48
C ALA A 14 1.87 8.89 -7.72
N GLY A 15 2.56 9.77 -6.99
CA GLY A 15 1.94 10.80 -6.15
C GLY A 15 1.14 11.86 -6.94
N ASN A 16 -0.03 12.25 -6.41
CA ASN A 16 -0.86 13.35 -6.93
C ASN A 16 -1.61 14.08 -5.80
N SER A 17 -2.96 14.07 -5.79
CA SER A 17 -3.76 14.51 -4.64
C SER A 17 -3.59 13.61 -3.42
N LEU A 18 -3.23 12.33 -3.63
CA LEU A 18 -2.72 11.44 -2.59
C LEU A 18 -1.21 11.26 -2.81
N THR A 19 -0.46 11.33 -1.72
CA THR A 19 0.97 11.00 -1.68
C THR A 19 1.19 9.53 -1.96
N GLU A 20 2.40 9.16 -2.40
CA GLU A 20 2.77 7.75 -2.63
C GLU A 20 2.64 6.93 -1.33
N ARG A 21 3.00 7.53 -0.19
CA ARG A 21 2.83 6.95 1.14
C ARG A 21 1.36 6.63 1.46
N GLU A 22 0.45 7.58 1.24
CA GLU A 22 -0.99 7.36 1.48
C GLU A 22 -1.53 6.23 0.59
N LYS A 23 -1.10 6.17 -0.67
CA LYS A 23 -1.50 5.09 -1.58
C LYS A 23 -0.99 3.73 -1.14
N GLN A 24 0.25 3.65 -0.63
CA GLN A 24 0.79 2.41 -0.06
C GLN A 24 0.03 1.98 1.20
N LEU A 25 -0.33 2.91 2.09
CA LEU A 25 -1.14 2.61 3.29
C LEU A 25 -2.54 2.08 2.92
N ILE A 26 -3.18 2.68 1.91
CA ILE A 26 -4.47 2.18 1.38
C ILE A 26 -4.30 0.76 0.82
N ALA A 27 -3.27 0.54 0.00
CA ALA A 27 -3.01 -0.76 -0.59
C ALA A 27 -2.68 -1.83 0.46
N LEU A 28 -1.97 -1.46 1.53
CA LEU A 28 -1.72 -2.33 2.67
C LEU A 28 -3.02 -2.74 3.37
N GLY A 29 -3.93 -1.79 3.62
CA GLY A 29 -5.25 -2.09 4.19
C GLY A 29 -6.06 -3.07 3.33
N ILE A 30 -6.04 -2.88 2.01
CA ILE A 30 -6.68 -3.80 1.05
C ILE A 30 -6.03 -5.19 1.10
N ALA A 31 -4.70 -5.26 1.14
CA ALA A 31 -3.97 -6.53 1.20
C ALA A 31 -4.28 -7.33 2.48
N ILE A 32 -4.40 -6.65 3.62
CA ILE A 32 -4.80 -7.26 4.91
C ILE A 32 -6.21 -7.84 4.79
N ASN A 33 -7.18 -7.05 4.32
CA ASN A 33 -8.56 -7.49 4.16
C ASN A 33 -8.70 -8.65 3.13
N ALA A 34 -7.87 -8.65 2.08
CA ALA A 34 -7.81 -9.71 1.09
C ALA A 34 -7.06 -10.96 1.56
N GLN A 35 -6.40 -10.91 2.74
CA GLN A 35 -5.52 -11.95 3.26
C GLN A 35 -4.42 -12.37 2.28
N ASP A 36 -3.91 -11.43 1.48
CA ASP A 36 -2.84 -11.66 0.52
C ASP A 36 -1.48 -11.34 1.16
N GLU A 37 -0.81 -12.39 1.66
CA GLU A 37 0.47 -12.25 2.38
C GLU A 37 1.57 -11.62 1.54
N TYR A 38 1.61 -11.90 0.24
CA TYR A 38 2.60 -11.31 -0.65
C TYR A 38 2.36 -9.80 -0.79
N CYS A 39 1.10 -9.40 -0.98
CA CYS A 39 0.73 -7.99 -1.06
C CYS A 39 0.92 -7.27 0.29
N MET A 40 0.68 -7.94 1.42
CA MET A 40 0.93 -7.37 2.75
C MET A 40 2.41 -7.03 2.92
N ILE A 41 3.32 -7.95 2.58
CA ILE A 41 4.76 -7.70 2.65
C ILE A 41 5.19 -6.60 1.66
N TYR A 42 4.70 -6.69 0.42
CA TYR A 42 5.04 -5.74 -0.64
C TYR A 42 4.62 -4.30 -0.28
N HIS A 43 3.39 -4.11 0.19
CA HIS A 43 2.88 -2.78 0.55
C HIS A 43 3.40 -2.29 1.89
N THR A 44 3.73 -3.18 2.84
CA THR A 44 4.47 -2.78 4.06
C THR A 44 5.84 -2.20 3.68
N LYS A 45 6.58 -2.86 2.79
CA LYS A 45 7.84 -2.32 2.27
C LYS A 45 7.62 -0.99 1.53
N GLY A 46 6.59 -0.91 0.69
CA GLY A 46 6.21 0.31 0.00
C GLY A 46 5.92 1.48 0.94
N CYS A 47 5.22 1.24 2.06
CA CYS A 47 4.98 2.23 3.10
C CYS A 47 6.30 2.75 3.69
N LEU A 48 7.21 1.85 4.06
CA LEU A 48 8.50 2.19 4.66
C LEU A 48 9.40 2.96 3.68
N ASP A 49 9.49 2.50 2.43
CA ASP A 49 10.27 3.15 1.37
C ASP A 49 9.78 4.58 1.08
N GLN A 50 8.49 4.86 1.36
CA GLN A 50 7.84 6.17 1.21
C GLN A 50 7.77 6.97 2.53
N GLY A 51 8.51 6.56 3.55
CA GLY A 51 8.64 7.31 4.80
C GLY A 51 7.45 7.21 5.75
N ALA A 52 6.64 6.16 5.66
CA ALA A 52 5.68 5.83 6.72
C ALA A 52 6.42 5.43 8.00
N THR A 53 5.92 5.89 9.15
CA THR A 53 6.38 5.41 10.45
C THR A 53 5.70 4.07 10.79
N GLU A 54 6.26 3.36 11.77
CA GLU A 54 5.61 2.18 12.35
C GLU A 54 4.20 2.51 12.87
N GLU A 55 4.02 3.67 13.50
CA GLU A 55 2.72 4.17 13.97
C GLU A 55 1.71 4.33 12.82
N ASN A 56 2.11 4.91 11.68
CA ASN A 56 1.22 5.02 10.51
C ASN A 56 0.75 3.65 10.01
N ILE A 57 1.65 2.66 10.01
CA ILE A 57 1.35 1.29 9.57
C ILE A 57 0.40 0.61 10.56
N LEU A 58 0.65 0.73 11.86
CA LEU A 58 -0.19 0.14 12.90
C LEU A 58 -1.60 0.76 12.92
N GLU A 59 -1.74 2.06 12.66
CA GLU A 59 -3.05 2.69 12.49
C GLU A 59 -3.81 2.09 11.29
N ALA A 60 -3.16 1.94 10.13
CA ALA A 60 -3.78 1.32 8.95
C ALA A 60 -4.19 -0.14 9.19
N VAL A 61 -3.35 -0.92 9.88
CA VAL A 61 -3.67 -2.29 10.32
C VAL A 61 -4.89 -2.28 11.26
N SER A 62 -4.93 -1.36 12.21
CA SER A 62 -6.04 -1.24 13.16
C SER A 62 -7.36 -0.91 12.46
N VAL A 63 -7.33 -0.02 11.46
CA VAL A 63 -8.51 0.28 10.62
C VAL A 63 -8.95 -0.95 9.83
N ALA A 64 -8.02 -1.68 9.21
CA ALA A 64 -8.33 -2.90 8.47
C ALA A 64 -8.92 -4.00 9.38
N ALA A 65 -8.45 -4.11 10.63
CA ALA A 65 -8.97 -5.07 11.60
C ALA A 65 -10.36 -4.70 12.17
N ALA A 66 -10.74 -3.43 12.11
CA ALA A 66 -12.03 -2.93 12.59
C ALA A 66 -13.14 -2.95 11.54
N PHE A 67 -12.81 -3.26 10.28
CA PHE A 67 -13.74 -3.38 9.15
C PHE A 67 -14.33 -4.79 9.07
#